data_AF-A0A820PU78-F1
#
_entry.id   AF-A0A820PU78-F1
#
_cell.length_a   1.000
_cell.length_b   1.000
_cell.length_c   1.000
_cell.angle_alpha   90.00
_cell.angle_beta   90.00
_cell.angle_gamma   90.00
#
_symmetry.space_group_name_H-M   'P 1'
#
loop_
_entity.id
_entity.type
_entity.pdbx_description
1 polymer ?
#
loop_
_entity_poly.entity_id
_entity_poly.type
_entity_poly.pdbx_seq_one_letter_code
_entity_poly.pdbx_strand_id
1 'polypeptide(L)'
;MSLSLSLSLSISVYPLRANSIDIHLNARWQQNGLTVAGGNGKGNGINQLSYPWGLYVDDDQTIYVADVNNHRIIEWKRGATNGQVIAGGNEQGSGIHQLSYPSDVIVDKETDSLIICDYENRRVVRWPRRNGTSGETIISNFKCVSLTMNENGFLYVVDFGKNEVRRYRREESQGIVVAGGNGRGNRLDQLCDPWYVFVDQNNSVYVSDCGNHRVMKWMEGETQGIVVAGGQGQGNGLAQLSYPRGVVVDELGTVYVADGLNDRIMCWTKGATQGNVIVGGNGEGEQSNQLNDPFGIDKHHMCSQKTLMSDSSTCSNTVGSKSLQETHNERMEKFQFLVDRYDINPEFAARLRSLEGFEIVFIIDADVHGPYDRNPTRWDELRQTVSIVVDIACVFDPNGIDLFFLNRQAMRNVKNAEQLIPVFAVPPAGLTPMVRALRQVLEEKQVDIKERKLLILIATDGLPTDDKGNKDLKPFERVLRYERKPIDQIPVIIIACTDDTKCIDYLNNLDKKIPKLDVADDYKSEREEIHKAQGADFPFSFGDYVVKILIGAIDSWFDPLDERRVTGTRPPDRHTHREKKKDKCSLS
;
A
#
# COMPACT_ATOMS: atom_id res chain seq x y z
N MET A 1 35.46 5.01 54.15
CA MET A 1 34.69 3.86 53.64
C MET A 1 34.43 4.11 52.16
N SER A 2 35.07 3.34 51.28
CA SER A 2 34.92 3.46 49.83
C SER A 2 33.59 2.85 49.40
N LEU A 3 32.75 3.62 48.73
CA LEU A 3 31.58 3.10 48.02
C LEU A 3 32.03 2.70 46.61
N SER A 4 32.12 1.39 46.36
CA SER A 4 32.26 0.83 45.02
C SER A 4 30.89 0.83 44.34
N LEU A 5 30.71 1.68 43.32
CA LEU A 5 29.62 1.52 42.35
C LEU A 5 29.95 0.30 41.48
N SER A 6 29.12 -0.73 41.59
CA SER A 6 29.08 -1.80 40.58
C SER A 6 28.21 -1.31 39.42
N LEU A 7 28.82 -1.10 38.26
CA LEU A 7 28.09 -0.99 37.00
C LEU A 7 27.63 -2.40 36.59
N SER A 8 26.33 -2.68 36.73
CA SER A 8 25.73 -3.81 36.03
C SER A 8 25.51 -3.40 34.56
N LEU A 9 26.35 -3.92 33.68
CA LEU A 9 26.18 -3.79 32.23
C LEU A 9 25.06 -4.75 31.79
N SER A 10 23.81 -4.29 31.79
CA SER A 10 22.71 -5.01 31.13
C SER A 10 22.80 -4.76 29.63
N ILE A 11 23.46 -5.67 28.91
CA ILE A 11 23.33 -5.76 27.46
C ILE A 11 21.92 -6.26 27.18
N SER A 12 20.98 -5.34 26.93
CA SER A 12 19.75 -5.69 26.22
C SER A 12 20.14 -6.08 24.81
N VAL A 13 20.26 -7.39 24.58
CA VAL A 13 20.21 -7.97 23.25
C VAL A 13 18.80 -7.71 22.75
N TYR A 14 18.62 -6.64 21.97
CA TYR A 14 17.38 -6.45 21.22
C TYR A 14 17.21 -7.66 20.30
N PRO A 15 16.09 -8.40 20.35
CA PRO A 15 15.79 -9.34 19.30
C PRO A 15 15.69 -8.53 18.01
N LEU A 16 16.49 -8.90 17.01
CA LEU A 16 16.32 -8.47 15.63
C LEU A 16 14.86 -8.78 15.26
N ARG A 17 13.98 -7.77 15.29
CA ARG A 17 12.61 -7.92 14.82
C ARG A 17 12.68 -8.07 13.31
N ALA A 18 12.21 -9.23 12.87
CA ALA A 18 12.16 -9.61 11.47
C ALA A 18 11.39 -8.54 10.68
N ASN A 19 12.03 -8.08 9.60
CA ASN A 19 11.46 -7.23 8.58
C ASN A 19 10.10 -7.79 8.13
N SER A 20 9.17 -6.88 7.83
CA SER A 20 8.07 -7.16 6.90
C SER A 20 8.63 -7.94 5.71
N ILE A 21 7.99 -9.04 5.36
CA ILE A 21 8.29 -9.74 4.12
C ILE A 21 7.63 -8.91 3.02
N ASP A 22 8.38 -7.94 2.49
CA ASP A 22 8.10 -7.38 1.18
C ASP A 22 8.39 -8.46 0.15
N ILE A 23 7.34 -8.91 -0.53
CA ILE A 23 7.49 -9.80 -1.68
C ILE A 23 7.94 -8.90 -2.84
N HIS A 24 9.24 -8.58 -2.89
CA HIS A 24 9.82 -7.74 -3.93
C HIS A 24 9.35 -8.14 -5.34
N LEU A 25 9.27 -7.17 -6.26
CA LEU A 25 8.93 -7.41 -7.67
C LEU A 25 9.85 -8.41 -8.39
N ASN A 26 11.06 -8.57 -7.87
CA ASN A 26 12.06 -9.53 -8.30
C ASN A 26 12.25 -10.69 -7.31
N ALA A 27 11.34 -10.87 -6.35
CA ALA A 27 11.35 -11.98 -5.41
C ALA A 27 11.20 -13.27 -6.20
N ARG A 28 12.34 -13.87 -6.53
CA ARG A 28 12.41 -15.26 -6.95
C ARG A 28 12.45 -16.07 -5.68
N TRP A 29 11.46 -16.93 -5.53
CA TRP A 29 11.39 -17.90 -4.44
C TRP A 29 12.78 -18.48 -4.14
N GLN A 30 13.30 -18.22 -2.93
CA GLN A 30 14.53 -18.89 -2.50
C GLN A 30 14.19 -20.38 -2.36
N GLN A 31 15.07 -21.25 -2.86
CA GLN A 31 14.78 -22.65 -3.17
C GLN A 31 14.42 -23.55 -1.94
N ASN A 32 14.16 -22.94 -0.78
CA ASN A 32 14.06 -23.49 0.57
C ASN A 32 12.86 -22.91 1.35
N GLY A 33 11.67 -22.81 0.75
CA GLY A 33 10.45 -22.45 1.49
C GLY A 33 10.26 -23.36 2.70
N LEU A 34 9.93 -22.75 3.84
CA LEU A 34 9.73 -23.46 5.10
C LEU A 34 8.26 -23.90 5.21
N THR A 35 8.02 -25.19 5.40
CA THR A 35 6.71 -25.65 5.82
C THR A 35 6.48 -25.26 7.28
N VAL A 36 5.48 -24.43 7.53
CA VAL A 36 5.16 -23.90 8.87
C VAL A 36 3.87 -24.49 9.47
N ALA A 37 3.05 -25.15 8.64
CA ALA A 37 1.85 -25.88 9.04
C ALA A 37 1.64 -27.08 8.10
N GLY A 38 1.18 -28.21 8.63
CA GLY A 38 1.02 -29.44 7.84
C GLY A 38 2.35 -30.10 7.45
N GLY A 39 2.48 -30.52 6.18
CA GLY A 39 3.73 -31.10 5.63
C GLY A 39 3.95 -32.60 5.87
N ASN A 40 3.07 -33.29 6.59
CA ASN A 40 3.22 -34.71 6.94
C ASN A 40 2.26 -35.61 6.14
N GLY A 41 2.01 -35.24 4.89
CA GLY A 41 1.06 -35.89 4.00
C GLY A 41 -0.40 -35.52 4.29
N LYS A 42 -1.27 -35.93 3.36
CA LYS A 42 -2.71 -35.75 3.47
C LYS A 42 -3.30 -36.68 4.53
N GLY A 43 -4.05 -36.14 5.48
CA GLY A 43 -4.66 -36.94 6.56
C GLY A 43 -5.34 -36.08 7.61
N ASN A 44 -5.72 -36.68 8.73
CA ASN A 44 -6.45 -36.04 9.83
C ASN A 44 -5.64 -35.90 11.13
N GLY A 45 -4.36 -36.32 11.13
CA GLY A 45 -3.44 -36.07 12.25
C GLY A 45 -3.29 -34.57 12.54
N ILE A 46 -2.84 -34.22 13.74
CA ILE A 46 -2.66 -32.81 14.16
C ILE A 46 -1.51 -32.09 13.43
N ASN A 47 -0.70 -32.82 12.68
CA ASN A 47 0.37 -32.32 11.81
C ASN A 47 0.09 -32.59 10.33
N GLN A 48 -1.15 -32.98 10.00
CA GLN A 48 -1.63 -33.28 8.65
C GLN A 48 -2.82 -32.36 8.31
N LEU A 49 -3.01 -32.13 7.01
CA LEU A 49 -4.12 -31.37 6.45
C LEU A 49 -4.79 -32.18 5.33
N SER A 50 -6.04 -31.91 5.01
CA SER A 50 -6.79 -32.55 3.93
C SER A 50 -7.58 -31.50 3.14
N TYR A 51 -7.05 -31.14 1.96
CA TYR A 51 -7.56 -30.06 1.10
C TYR A 51 -7.80 -28.74 1.86
N PRO A 52 -6.77 -28.16 2.50
CA PRO A 52 -6.92 -26.85 3.13
C PRO A 52 -7.24 -25.78 2.07
N TRP A 53 -8.22 -24.91 2.35
CA TRP A 53 -8.62 -23.84 1.41
C TRP A 53 -8.18 -22.47 1.93
N GLY A 54 -8.89 -21.92 2.92
CA GLY A 54 -8.58 -20.63 3.53
C GLY A 54 -7.57 -20.74 4.68
N LEU A 55 -6.80 -19.68 4.85
CA LEU A 55 -5.90 -19.49 5.99
C LEU A 55 -5.91 -18.03 6.45
N TYR A 56 -5.54 -17.81 7.70
CA TYR A 56 -5.35 -16.47 8.26
C TYR A 56 -4.14 -16.45 9.20
N VAL A 57 -3.33 -15.40 9.11
CA VAL A 57 -2.12 -15.18 9.90
C VAL A 57 -2.30 -13.93 10.76
N ASP A 58 -2.28 -14.13 12.08
CA ASP A 58 -2.47 -13.04 13.03
C ASP A 58 -1.16 -12.30 13.42
N ASP A 59 -1.28 -11.29 14.29
CA ASP A 59 -0.15 -10.46 14.75
C ASP A 59 0.99 -11.28 15.38
N ASP A 60 0.64 -12.37 16.06
CA ASP A 60 1.58 -13.26 16.76
C ASP A 60 2.25 -14.27 15.82
N GLN A 61 1.99 -14.16 14.50
CA GLN A 61 2.38 -15.13 13.47
C GLN A 61 1.78 -16.53 13.74
N THR A 62 0.60 -16.56 14.35
CA THR A 62 -0.22 -17.75 14.50
C THR A 62 -1.05 -17.94 13.24
N ILE A 63 -1.01 -19.15 12.69
CA ILE A 63 -1.67 -19.51 11.44
C ILE A 63 -2.90 -20.32 11.77
N TYR A 64 -4.06 -19.86 11.31
CA TYR A 64 -5.32 -20.58 11.35
C TYR A 64 -5.59 -21.15 9.97
N VAL A 65 -5.89 -22.44 9.88
CA VAL A 65 -6.15 -23.11 8.60
C VAL A 65 -7.53 -23.76 8.62
N ALA A 66 -8.32 -23.48 7.59
CA ALA A 66 -9.54 -24.20 7.29
C ALA A 66 -9.20 -25.56 6.66
N ASP A 67 -9.20 -26.61 7.49
CA ASP A 67 -8.89 -27.98 7.09
C ASP A 67 -10.18 -28.68 6.63
N VAL A 68 -10.58 -28.32 5.41
CA VAL A 68 -11.92 -28.46 4.86
C VAL A 68 -12.46 -29.89 4.96
N ASN A 69 -11.71 -30.88 4.47
CA ASN A 69 -12.16 -32.28 4.48
C ASN A 69 -12.09 -32.94 5.85
N ASN A 70 -11.37 -32.34 6.81
CA ASN A 70 -11.36 -32.79 8.20
C ASN A 70 -12.37 -32.02 9.07
N HIS A 71 -13.15 -31.12 8.47
CA HIS A 71 -14.26 -30.40 9.12
C HIS A 71 -13.84 -29.63 10.38
N ARG A 72 -12.68 -28.98 10.32
CA ARG A 72 -12.08 -28.31 11.47
C ARG A 72 -11.31 -27.05 11.08
N ILE A 73 -11.16 -26.15 12.04
CA ILE A 73 -10.13 -25.12 12.02
C ILE A 73 -9.01 -25.56 12.95
N ILE A 74 -7.78 -25.46 12.46
CA ILE A 74 -6.59 -25.87 13.20
C ILE A 74 -5.58 -24.72 13.24
N GLU A 75 -5.05 -24.48 14.44
CA GLU A 75 -4.13 -23.41 14.78
C GLU A 75 -2.69 -23.93 14.82
N TRP A 76 -1.75 -23.23 14.18
CA TRP A 76 -0.31 -23.41 14.34
C TRP A 76 0.33 -22.14 14.88
N LYS A 77 0.88 -22.22 16.08
CA LYS A 77 1.74 -21.15 16.62
C LYS A 77 3.09 -21.16 15.92
N ARG A 78 3.74 -20.00 15.88
CA ARG A 78 5.07 -19.85 15.29
C ARG A 78 6.04 -20.90 15.84
N GLY A 79 6.63 -21.69 14.94
CA GLY A 79 7.61 -22.74 15.26
C GLY A 79 7.01 -24.06 15.79
N ALA A 80 5.68 -24.18 15.86
CA ALA A 80 5.03 -25.43 16.24
C ALA A 80 5.15 -26.46 15.11
N THR A 81 5.43 -27.71 15.45
CA THR A 81 5.43 -28.85 14.52
C THR A 81 4.08 -29.55 14.42
N ASN A 82 3.20 -29.28 15.37
CA ASN A 82 1.87 -29.86 15.52
C ASN A 82 0.87 -28.72 15.71
N GLY A 83 -0.29 -28.83 15.06
CA GLY A 83 -1.39 -27.90 15.22
C GLY A 83 -2.30 -28.26 16.39
N GLN A 84 -3.19 -27.34 16.73
CA GLN A 84 -4.24 -27.52 17.73
C GLN A 84 -5.60 -27.27 17.08
N VAL A 85 -6.51 -28.24 17.18
CA VAL A 85 -7.90 -28.03 16.73
C VAL A 85 -8.55 -26.99 17.64
N ILE A 86 -9.04 -25.90 17.05
CA ILE A 86 -9.60 -24.76 17.78
C ILE A 86 -11.11 -24.57 17.53
N ALA A 87 -11.61 -25.11 16.41
CA ALA A 87 -13.04 -25.19 16.12
C ALA A 87 -13.35 -26.44 15.27
N GLY A 88 -14.54 -27.02 15.47
CA GLY A 88 -14.95 -28.25 14.78
C GLY A 88 -14.15 -29.49 15.20
N GLY A 89 -13.94 -30.43 14.28
CA GLY A 89 -13.17 -31.67 14.50
C GLY A 89 -13.91 -32.78 15.25
N ASN A 90 -15.16 -32.55 15.67
CA ASN A 90 -16.04 -33.53 16.33
C ASN A 90 -17.03 -34.12 15.32
N GLU A 91 -16.49 -34.75 14.27
CA GLU A 91 -17.22 -35.25 13.11
C GLU A 91 -17.87 -34.13 12.27
N GLN A 92 -18.25 -34.47 11.03
CA GLN A 92 -19.03 -33.58 10.17
C GLN A 92 -20.42 -33.36 10.77
N GLY A 93 -20.90 -32.13 10.81
CA GLY A 93 -22.30 -31.89 11.15
C GLY A 93 -22.67 -30.41 11.24
N SER A 94 -23.91 -30.16 11.65
CA SER A 94 -24.51 -28.82 11.75
C SER A 94 -24.73 -28.35 13.20
N GLY A 95 -24.37 -29.19 14.19
CA GLY A 95 -24.46 -28.85 15.60
C GLY A 95 -23.62 -27.62 15.97
N ILE A 96 -23.88 -27.03 17.15
CA ILE A 96 -23.14 -25.86 17.63
C ILE A 96 -21.66 -26.14 17.90
N HIS A 97 -21.27 -27.40 18.08
CA HIS A 97 -19.90 -27.85 18.28
C HIS A 97 -19.28 -28.48 17.00
N GLN A 98 -19.96 -28.37 15.86
CA GLN A 98 -19.61 -29.03 14.60
C GLN A 98 -19.48 -28.02 13.46
N LEU A 99 -18.65 -28.38 12.48
CA LEU A 99 -18.51 -27.68 11.20
C LEU A 99 -18.72 -28.71 10.07
N SER A 100 -19.01 -28.22 8.86
CA SER A 100 -19.12 -29.03 7.67
C SER A 100 -18.46 -28.31 6.49
N TYR A 101 -17.32 -28.86 6.06
CA TYR A 101 -16.46 -28.29 5.02
C TYR A 101 -16.15 -26.80 5.24
N PRO A 102 -15.61 -26.38 6.40
CA PRO A 102 -15.31 -24.98 6.62
C PRO A 102 -14.30 -24.51 5.58
N SER A 103 -14.62 -23.44 4.85
CA SER A 103 -13.86 -23.03 3.67
C SER A 103 -12.83 -21.95 3.96
N ASP A 104 -13.10 -21.10 4.97
CA ASP A 104 -12.28 -19.95 5.30
C ASP A 104 -12.44 -19.55 6.76
N VAL A 105 -11.44 -18.85 7.31
CA VAL A 105 -11.41 -18.39 8.70
C VAL A 105 -10.62 -17.09 8.83
N ILE A 106 -11.10 -16.15 9.64
CA ILE A 106 -10.35 -14.97 10.09
C ILE A 106 -10.49 -14.78 11.60
N VAL A 107 -9.67 -13.90 12.17
CA VAL A 107 -9.77 -13.49 13.58
C VAL A 107 -10.42 -12.10 13.68
N ASP A 108 -11.54 -12.00 14.41
CA ASP A 108 -12.04 -10.73 14.94
C ASP A 108 -11.33 -10.47 16.27
N LYS A 109 -10.35 -9.54 16.24
CA LYS A 109 -9.52 -9.19 17.39
C LYS A 109 -10.31 -8.45 18.48
N GLU A 110 -11.35 -7.71 18.11
CA GLU A 110 -12.12 -6.92 19.08
C GLU A 110 -12.99 -7.82 19.96
N THR A 111 -13.53 -8.91 19.39
CA THR A 111 -14.33 -9.88 20.14
C THR A 111 -13.55 -11.11 20.59
N ASP A 112 -12.24 -11.18 20.30
CA ASP A 112 -11.36 -12.35 20.50
C ASP A 112 -12.01 -13.64 19.99
N SER A 113 -12.49 -13.61 18.73
CA SER A 113 -13.22 -14.71 18.11
C SER A 113 -12.72 -15.04 16.70
N LEU A 114 -12.97 -16.28 16.29
CA LEU A 114 -12.83 -16.74 14.92
C LEU A 114 -14.13 -16.51 14.18
N ILE A 115 -14.05 -15.99 12.97
CA ILE A 115 -15.18 -15.88 12.05
C ILE A 115 -14.93 -16.88 10.91
N ILE A 116 -15.83 -17.85 10.76
CA ILE A 116 -15.62 -19.06 9.94
C ILE A 116 -16.72 -19.16 8.88
N CYS A 117 -16.33 -19.33 7.61
CA CYS A 117 -17.25 -19.78 6.57
C CYS A 117 -17.50 -21.28 6.76
N ASP A 118 -18.70 -21.66 7.21
CA ASP A 118 -19.13 -23.06 7.35
C ASP A 118 -19.92 -23.47 6.10
N TYR A 119 -19.18 -23.67 5.00
CA TYR A 119 -19.66 -23.67 3.61
C TYR A 119 -20.85 -24.60 3.37
N GLU A 120 -20.76 -25.87 3.78
CA GLU A 120 -21.79 -26.86 3.46
C GLU A 120 -23.03 -26.67 4.34
N ASN A 121 -22.84 -26.19 5.58
CA ASN A 121 -23.94 -25.76 6.45
C ASN A 121 -24.56 -24.42 6.04
N ARG A 122 -24.03 -23.75 5.00
CA ARG A 122 -24.52 -22.47 4.45
C ARG A 122 -24.68 -21.39 5.52
N ARG A 123 -23.65 -21.23 6.35
CA ARG A 123 -23.64 -20.24 7.44
C ARG A 123 -22.25 -19.66 7.67
N VAL A 124 -22.23 -18.53 8.35
CA VAL A 124 -21.02 -17.96 8.96
C VAL A 124 -21.13 -18.10 10.46
N VAL A 125 -20.08 -18.63 11.07
CA VAL A 125 -20.02 -18.96 12.50
C VAL A 125 -19.01 -18.06 13.20
N ARG A 126 -19.41 -17.49 14.34
CA ARG A 126 -18.49 -16.88 15.30
C ARG A 126 -18.14 -17.91 16.36
N TRP A 127 -16.85 -18.16 16.57
CA TRP A 127 -16.35 -19.15 17.53
C TRP A 127 -15.37 -18.49 18.49
N PRO A 128 -15.47 -18.68 19.82
CA PRO A 128 -14.50 -18.07 20.74
C PRO A 128 -13.09 -18.55 20.45
N ARG A 129 -12.15 -17.62 20.24
CA ARG A 129 -10.77 -17.99 19.86
C ARG A 129 -10.04 -18.77 20.95
N ARG A 130 -10.43 -18.56 22.21
CA ARG A 130 -9.83 -19.20 23.39
C ARG A 130 -10.91 -19.89 24.21
N ASN A 131 -10.64 -21.14 24.60
CA ASN A 131 -11.52 -21.98 25.43
C ASN A 131 -12.97 -22.13 24.89
N GLY A 132 -13.19 -21.92 23.59
CA GLY A 132 -14.49 -22.07 22.95
C GLY A 132 -14.81 -23.52 22.62
N THR A 133 -15.95 -24.02 23.08
CA THR A 133 -16.43 -25.39 22.80
C THR A 133 -17.55 -25.44 21.74
N SER A 134 -18.08 -24.28 21.36
CA SER A 134 -19.17 -24.15 20.40
C SER A 134 -19.14 -22.81 19.68
N GLY A 135 -19.67 -22.78 18.47
CA GLY A 135 -19.88 -21.58 17.67
C GLY A 135 -21.32 -21.10 17.64
N GLU A 136 -21.48 -19.81 17.37
CA GLU A 136 -22.74 -19.12 17.17
C GLU A 136 -22.92 -18.79 15.69
N THR A 137 -24.09 -19.08 15.12
CA THR A 137 -24.40 -18.69 13.75
C THR A 137 -24.72 -17.20 13.68
N ILE A 138 -23.89 -16.43 12.98
CA ILE A 138 -24.06 -14.97 12.82
C ILE A 138 -24.68 -14.58 11.47
N ILE A 139 -24.52 -15.43 10.44
CA ILE A 139 -25.17 -15.28 9.13
C ILE A 139 -25.66 -16.67 8.69
N SER A 140 -26.89 -16.77 8.19
CA SER A 140 -27.51 -18.05 7.79
C SER A 140 -28.04 -18.00 6.36
N ASN A 141 -28.32 -19.18 5.78
CA ASN A 141 -28.78 -19.34 4.39
C ASN A 141 -27.85 -18.69 3.35
N PHE A 142 -26.55 -18.81 3.60
CA PHE A 142 -25.53 -18.07 2.89
C PHE A 142 -24.36 -19.00 2.54
N LYS A 143 -24.06 -19.19 1.25
CA LYS A 143 -23.02 -20.13 0.81
C LYS A 143 -21.64 -19.45 0.82
N CYS A 144 -21.15 -19.17 2.03
CA CYS A 144 -19.88 -18.49 2.29
C CYS A 144 -18.72 -19.34 1.81
N VAL A 145 -17.93 -18.83 0.85
CA VAL A 145 -16.69 -19.49 0.38
C VAL A 145 -15.44 -18.80 0.91
N SER A 146 -15.44 -17.47 1.04
CA SER A 146 -14.36 -16.69 1.63
C SER A 146 -14.92 -15.46 2.35
N LEU A 147 -14.17 -14.98 3.34
CA LEU A 147 -14.51 -13.82 4.14
C LEU A 147 -13.27 -12.99 4.51
N THR A 148 -13.46 -11.70 4.75
CA THR A 148 -12.42 -10.80 5.26
C THR A 148 -13.05 -9.70 6.10
N MET A 149 -12.26 -9.02 6.92
CA MET A 149 -12.72 -7.94 7.78
C MET A 149 -11.78 -6.75 7.67
N ASN A 150 -12.33 -5.56 7.49
CA ASN A 150 -11.52 -4.34 7.48
C ASN A 150 -11.28 -3.83 8.91
N GLU A 151 -10.42 -2.81 9.05
CA GLU A 151 -10.05 -2.23 10.35
C GLU A 151 -11.22 -1.62 11.13
N ASN A 152 -12.32 -1.28 10.43
CA ASN A 152 -13.55 -0.75 11.03
C ASN A 152 -14.52 -1.85 11.50
N GLY A 153 -14.14 -3.13 11.38
CA GLY A 153 -14.96 -4.27 11.78
C GLY A 153 -16.10 -4.61 10.83
N PHE A 154 -16.10 -4.09 9.59
CA PHE A 154 -17.04 -4.53 8.57
C PHE A 154 -16.60 -5.88 8.02
N LEU A 155 -17.52 -6.85 8.04
CA LEU A 155 -17.30 -8.19 7.53
C LEU A 155 -17.73 -8.25 6.06
N TYR A 156 -16.83 -8.71 5.20
CA TYR A 156 -17.07 -8.94 3.78
C TYR A 156 -17.10 -10.44 3.54
N VAL A 157 -18.14 -10.93 2.86
CA VAL A 157 -18.35 -12.36 2.61
C VAL A 157 -18.70 -12.59 1.15
N VAL A 158 -18.10 -13.63 0.56
CA VAL A 158 -18.43 -14.07 -0.80
C VAL A 158 -19.59 -15.06 -0.73
N ASP A 159 -20.74 -14.71 -1.33
CA ASP A 159 -21.84 -15.65 -1.55
C ASP A 159 -21.60 -16.39 -2.87
N PHE A 160 -21.05 -17.60 -2.77
CA PHE A 160 -20.81 -18.43 -3.96
C PHE A 160 -22.13 -18.77 -4.67
N GLY A 161 -23.24 -18.91 -3.94
CA GLY A 161 -24.53 -19.26 -4.51
C GLY A 161 -25.16 -18.14 -5.34
N LYS A 162 -24.78 -16.89 -5.06
CA LYS A 162 -25.32 -15.69 -5.74
C LYS A 162 -24.32 -14.96 -6.62
N ASN A 163 -23.05 -15.36 -6.63
CA ASN A 163 -21.98 -14.69 -7.37
C ASN A 163 -21.85 -13.21 -6.98
N GLU A 164 -21.81 -12.94 -5.68
CA GLU A 164 -21.73 -11.58 -5.15
C GLU A 164 -20.88 -11.53 -3.87
N VAL A 165 -20.38 -10.34 -3.55
CA VAL A 165 -19.77 -10.05 -2.26
C VAL A 165 -20.70 -9.14 -1.48
N ARG A 166 -20.92 -9.48 -0.22
CA ARG A 166 -21.73 -8.69 0.71
C ARG A 166 -20.89 -8.14 1.85
N ARG A 167 -21.17 -6.90 2.23
CA ARG A 167 -20.64 -6.26 3.44
C ARG A 167 -21.70 -6.22 4.53
N TYR A 168 -21.31 -6.61 5.73
CA TYR A 168 -22.12 -6.62 6.94
C TYR A 168 -21.48 -5.68 7.97
N ARG A 169 -22.30 -4.87 8.65
CA ARG A 169 -21.88 -4.29 9.92
C ARG A 169 -22.03 -5.34 11.03
N ARG A 170 -21.34 -5.12 12.15
CA ARG A 170 -21.51 -6.01 13.31
C ARG A 170 -22.99 -6.04 13.72
N GLU A 171 -23.48 -7.25 14.02
CA GLU A 171 -24.87 -7.53 14.42
C GLU A 171 -25.93 -7.36 13.32
N GLU A 172 -25.57 -6.94 12.10
CA GLU A 172 -26.50 -6.95 10.98
C GLU A 172 -26.67 -8.37 10.44
N SER A 173 -27.93 -8.77 10.20
CA SER A 173 -28.26 -10.04 9.54
C SER A 173 -28.45 -9.91 8.03
N GLN A 174 -28.52 -8.68 7.51
CA GLN A 174 -28.74 -8.36 6.10
C GLN A 174 -27.60 -7.47 5.60
N GLY A 175 -26.64 -8.09 4.90
CA GLY A 175 -25.53 -7.35 4.29
C GLY A 175 -25.93 -6.68 2.99
N ILE A 176 -25.23 -5.60 2.65
CA ILE A 176 -25.36 -4.89 1.38
C ILE A 176 -24.43 -5.52 0.33
N VAL A 177 -24.87 -5.57 -0.93
CA VAL A 177 -24.00 -6.02 -2.03
C VAL A 177 -22.98 -4.93 -2.33
N VAL A 178 -21.70 -5.30 -2.39
CA VAL A 178 -20.58 -4.38 -2.66
C VAL A 178 -19.73 -4.79 -3.87
N ALA A 179 -19.91 -6.00 -4.39
CA ALA A 179 -19.35 -6.43 -5.67
C ALA A 179 -20.24 -7.51 -6.31
N GLY A 180 -20.38 -7.47 -7.64
CA GLY A 180 -21.30 -8.36 -8.36
C GLY A 180 -22.78 -8.04 -8.11
N GLY A 181 -23.60 -9.07 -7.89
CA GLY A 181 -25.04 -8.92 -7.57
C GLY A 181 -25.97 -8.76 -8.78
N ASN A 182 -25.43 -8.67 -10.00
CA ASN A 182 -26.22 -8.59 -11.23
C ASN A 182 -26.32 -9.95 -11.96
N GLY A 183 -26.33 -11.03 -11.18
CA GLY A 183 -26.33 -12.41 -11.66
C GLY A 183 -24.97 -12.88 -12.17
N ARG A 184 -24.89 -14.19 -12.47
CA ARG A 184 -23.69 -14.84 -13.00
C ARG A 184 -23.37 -14.33 -14.40
N GLY A 185 -22.13 -13.91 -14.64
CA GLY A 185 -21.68 -13.47 -15.96
C GLY A 185 -20.30 -12.83 -15.94
N ASN A 186 -19.89 -12.20 -17.05
CA ASN A 186 -18.54 -11.68 -17.27
C ASN A 186 -18.46 -10.17 -17.48
N ARG A 187 -19.58 -9.44 -17.35
CA ARG A 187 -19.58 -7.98 -17.37
C ARG A 187 -18.86 -7.41 -16.14
N LEU A 188 -18.58 -6.11 -16.15
CA LEU A 188 -17.89 -5.42 -15.05
C LEU A 188 -18.76 -5.26 -13.79
N ASP A 189 -20.06 -5.47 -13.90
CA ASP A 189 -21.05 -5.49 -12.80
C ASP A 189 -21.41 -6.91 -12.34
N GLN A 190 -20.75 -7.94 -12.90
CA GLN A 190 -21.06 -9.36 -12.67
C GLN A 190 -19.82 -10.15 -12.23
N LEU A 191 -20.07 -11.27 -11.56
CA LEU A 191 -19.07 -12.27 -11.19
C LEU A 191 -19.51 -13.66 -11.70
N CYS A 192 -18.56 -14.57 -11.84
CA CYS A 192 -18.77 -15.97 -12.20
C CYS A 192 -17.91 -16.86 -11.30
N ASP A 193 -18.58 -17.63 -10.44
CA ASP A 193 -17.96 -18.52 -9.47
C ASP A 193 -16.88 -17.82 -8.61
N PRO A 194 -17.16 -16.65 -8.00
CA PRO A 194 -16.16 -15.94 -7.20
C PRO A 194 -15.74 -16.76 -5.98
N TRP A 195 -14.44 -16.79 -5.67
CA TRP A 195 -13.91 -17.68 -4.62
C TRP A 195 -13.32 -16.97 -3.43
N TYR A 196 -12.63 -15.85 -3.63
CA TYR A 196 -11.87 -15.19 -2.57
C TYR A 196 -12.10 -13.68 -2.59
N VAL A 197 -12.07 -13.08 -1.40
CA VAL A 197 -12.22 -11.64 -1.22
C VAL A 197 -11.08 -11.07 -0.39
N PHE A 198 -10.57 -9.93 -0.81
CA PHE A 198 -9.65 -9.10 -0.03
C PHE A 198 -10.16 -7.66 -0.02
N VAL A 199 -9.96 -6.95 1.08
CA VAL A 199 -10.33 -5.53 1.20
C VAL A 199 -9.09 -4.74 1.60
N ASP A 200 -8.76 -3.72 0.79
CA ASP A 200 -7.64 -2.84 1.10
C ASP A 200 -8.02 -1.74 2.11
N GLN A 201 -7.02 -0.96 2.53
CA GLN A 201 -7.19 0.16 3.48
C GLN A 201 -8.13 1.27 2.96
N ASN A 202 -8.37 1.34 1.64
CA ASN A 202 -9.30 2.29 1.04
C ASN A 202 -10.72 1.69 0.89
N ASN A 203 -11.01 0.59 1.59
CA ASN A 203 -12.23 -0.21 1.45
C ASN A 203 -12.52 -0.70 0.03
N SER A 204 -11.51 -0.78 -0.84
CA SER A 204 -11.70 -1.37 -2.16
C SER A 204 -11.78 -2.89 -2.03
N VAL A 205 -12.77 -3.49 -2.68
CA VAL A 205 -13.04 -4.92 -2.64
C VAL A 205 -12.40 -5.58 -3.84
N TYR A 206 -11.46 -6.49 -3.61
CA TYR A 206 -10.82 -7.33 -4.61
C TYR A 206 -11.45 -8.70 -4.56
N VAL A 207 -11.83 -9.22 -5.72
CA VAL A 207 -12.51 -10.51 -5.84
C VAL A 207 -11.80 -11.35 -6.89
N SER A 208 -11.42 -12.56 -6.50
CA SER A 208 -11.04 -13.59 -7.46
C SER A 208 -12.29 -14.07 -8.18
N ASP A 209 -12.47 -13.61 -9.41
CA ASP A 209 -13.60 -13.93 -10.29
C ASP A 209 -13.26 -15.18 -11.12
N CYS A 210 -13.23 -16.33 -10.43
CA CYS A 210 -12.54 -17.54 -10.86
C CYS A 210 -13.03 -18.07 -12.21
N GLY A 211 -14.34 -18.15 -12.39
CA GLY A 211 -14.96 -18.64 -13.61
C GLY A 211 -14.76 -17.71 -14.81
N ASN A 212 -14.32 -16.46 -14.57
CA ASN A 212 -13.93 -15.51 -15.60
C ASN A 212 -12.41 -15.34 -15.74
N HIS A 213 -11.60 -16.11 -15.00
CA HIS A 213 -10.14 -16.11 -15.09
C HIS A 213 -9.51 -14.72 -14.89
N ARG A 214 -10.03 -13.96 -13.93
CA ARG A 214 -9.61 -12.59 -13.65
C ARG A 214 -9.72 -12.25 -12.16
N VAL A 215 -9.04 -11.20 -11.76
CA VAL A 215 -9.25 -10.52 -10.48
C VAL A 215 -9.90 -9.17 -10.77
N MET A 216 -10.98 -8.89 -10.05
CA MET A 216 -11.76 -7.67 -10.17
C MET A 216 -11.59 -6.82 -8.91
N LYS A 217 -11.56 -5.50 -9.07
CA LYS A 217 -11.54 -4.51 -7.98
C LYS A 217 -12.78 -3.61 -8.07
N TRP A 218 -13.54 -3.49 -6.99
CA TRP A 218 -14.56 -2.46 -6.80
C TRP A 218 -14.05 -1.42 -5.82
N MET A 219 -14.15 -0.14 -6.20
CA MET A 219 -13.92 0.97 -5.28
C MET A 219 -15.19 1.17 -4.44
N GLU A 220 -15.04 1.68 -3.21
CA GLU A 220 -16.18 1.88 -2.32
C GLU A 220 -17.24 2.77 -2.98
N GLY A 221 -18.48 2.26 -3.06
CA GLY A 221 -19.63 2.97 -3.66
C GLY A 221 -19.80 2.77 -5.17
N GLU A 222 -18.85 2.16 -5.86
CA GLU A 222 -18.96 1.91 -7.30
C GLU A 222 -19.90 0.75 -7.63
N THR A 223 -20.59 0.87 -8.76
CA THR A 223 -21.53 -0.17 -9.26
C THR A 223 -20.87 -1.16 -10.21
N GLN A 224 -19.68 -0.84 -10.71
CA GLN A 224 -18.87 -1.67 -11.60
C GLN A 224 -17.44 -1.77 -11.09
N GLY A 225 -16.83 -2.92 -11.33
CA GLY A 225 -15.44 -3.16 -11.01
C GLY A 225 -14.53 -2.91 -12.20
N ILE A 226 -13.23 -2.94 -11.94
CA ILE A 226 -12.18 -2.93 -12.95
C ILE A 226 -11.37 -4.23 -12.87
N VAL A 227 -10.89 -4.72 -14.01
CA VAL A 227 -9.97 -5.86 -14.04
C VAL A 227 -8.59 -5.37 -13.59
N VAL A 228 -8.03 -6.01 -12.57
CA VAL A 228 -6.69 -5.65 -12.01
C VAL A 228 -5.65 -6.76 -12.20
N ALA A 229 -6.07 -7.98 -12.53
CA ALA A 229 -5.19 -9.06 -12.98
C ALA A 229 -5.94 -10.04 -13.88
N GLY A 230 -5.24 -10.65 -14.84
CA GLY A 230 -5.83 -11.58 -15.80
C GLY A 230 -6.81 -10.91 -16.78
N GLY A 231 -7.90 -11.63 -17.11
CA GLY A 231 -8.96 -11.11 -18.00
C GLY A 231 -8.67 -11.20 -19.50
N GLN A 232 -7.53 -11.78 -19.90
CA GLN A 232 -7.17 -12.06 -21.30
C GLN A 232 -7.49 -13.51 -21.71
N GLY A 233 -8.60 -14.04 -21.18
CA GLY A 233 -9.00 -15.45 -21.31
C GLY A 233 -8.25 -16.40 -20.39
N GLN A 234 -8.74 -17.64 -20.33
CA GLN A 234 -8.07 -18.73 -19.61
C GLN A 234 -6.74 -19.07 -20.29
N GLY A 235 -5.67 -19.17 -19.50
CA GLY A 235 -4.37 -19.61 -20.00
C GLY A 235 -3.26 -19.44 -18.98
N ASN A 236 -2.03 -19.67 -19.41
CA ASN A 236 -0.82 -19.60 -18.59
C ASN A 236 0.15 -18.47 -19.01
N GLY A 237 -0.24 -17.62 -19.97
CA GLY A 237 0.51 -16.42 -20.32
C GLY A 237 0.61 -15.44 -19.15
N LEU A 238 1.53 -14.48 -19.22
CA LEU A 238 1.74 -13.49 -18.15
C LEU A 238 0.58 -12.50 -18.00
N ALA A 239 -0.30 -12.37 -19.00
CA ALA A 239 -1.53 -11.60 -18.92
C ALA A 239 -2.77 -12.47 -18.58
N GLN A 240 -2.59 -13.78 -18.42
CA GLN A 240 -3.67 -14.76 -18.29
C GLN A 240 -3.62 -15.43 -16.92
N LEU A 241 -4.78 -15.87 -16.47
CA LEU A 241 -4.97 -16.68 -15.27
C LEU A 241 -5.79 -17.91 -15.65
N SER A 242 -5.78 -18.92 -14.79
CA SER A 242 -6.60 -20.13 -14.90
C SER A 242 -7.18 -20.47 -13.53
N TYR A 243 -8.46 -20.09 -13.32
CA TYR A 243 -9.17 -20.23 -12.04
C TYR A 243 -8.35 -19.66 -10.87
N PRO A 244 -8.09 -18.33 -10.86
CA PRO A 244 -7.38 -17.70 -9.75
C PRO A 244 -8.18 -17.87 -8.46
N ARG A 245 -7.60 -18.42 -7.39
CA ARG A 245 -8.31 -18.73 -6.15
C ARG A 245 -8.10 -17.61 -5.13
N GLY A 246 -6.94 -17.55 -4.49
CA GLY A 246 -6.60 -16.53 -3.49
C GLY A 246 -6.15 -15.22 -4.11
N VAL A 247 -6.46 -14.11 -3.43
CA VAL A 247 -5.95 -12.77 -3.75
C VAL A 247 -5.59 -12.01 -2.48
N VAL A 248 -4.42 -11.37 -2.47
CA VAL A 248 -4.06 -10.35 -1.48
C VAL A 248 -3.44 -9.16 -2.19
N VAL A 249 -3.52 -7.98 -1.57
CA VAL A 249 -2.95 -6.75 -2.11
C VAL A 249 -2.06 -6.12 -1.04
N ASP A 250 -0.85 -5.72 -1.43
CA ASP A 250 0.03 -4.98 -0.52
C ASP A 250 -0.33 -3.48 -0.45
N GLU A 251 0.36 -2.75 0.43
CA GLU A 251 0.10 -1.32 0.62
C GLU A 251 0.44 -0.47 -0.62
N LEU A 252 1.28 -0.99 -1.52
CA LEU A 252 1.64 -0.37 -2.80
C LEU A 252 0.56 -0.59 -3.88
N GLY A 253 -0.42 -1.46 -3.62
CA GLY A 253 -1.45 -1.85 -4.57
C GLY A 253 -1.00 -2.94 -5.54
N THR A 254 0.09 -3.66 -5.23
CA THR A 254 0.49 -4.86 -5.97
C THR A 254 -0.46 -5.99 -5.61
N VAL A 255 -1.06 -6.60 -6.62
CA VAL A 255 -2.02 -7.70 -6.49
C VAL A 255 -1.27 -9.02 -6.62
N TYR A 256 -1.32 -9.84 -5.57
CA TYR A 256 -0.80 -11.21 -5.57
C TYR A 256 -1.96 -12.18 -5.73
N VAL A 257 -1.82 -13.11 -6.66
CA VAL A 257 -2.89 -14.02 -7.06
C VAL A 257 -2.38 -15.44 -7.03
N ALA A 258 -3.09 -16.32 -6.31
CA ALA A 258 -2.92 -17.75 -6.45
C ALA A 258 -3.60 -18.20 -7.74
N ASP A 259 -2.80 -18.40 -8.78
CA ASP A 259 -3.25 -18.83 -10.10
C ASP A 259 -3.40 -20.36 -10.11
N GLY A 260 -4.48 -20.82 -9.48
CA GLY A 260 -4.69 -22.19 -9.01
C GLY A 260 -4.35 -23.27 -10.03
N LEU A 261 -5.03 -23.29 -11.18
CA LEU A 261 -4.81 -24.34 -12.19
C LEU A 261 -3.54 -24.17 -13.03
N ASN A 262 -2.74 -23.14 -12.75
CA ASN A 262 -1.40 -22.98 -13.31
C ASN A 262 -0.30 -23.24 -12.27
N ASP A 263 -0.65 -23.73 -11.07
CA ASP A 263 0.27 -24.14 -10.01
C ASP A 263 1.31 -23.06 -9.66
N ARG A 264 0.85 -21.81 -9.57
CA ARG A 264 1.74 -20.66 -9.39
C ARG A 264 1.09 -19.54 -8.59
N ILE A 265 1.94 -18.73 -7.97
CA ILE A 265 1.55 -17.41 -7.47
C ILE A 265 2.12 -16.36 -8.42
N MET A 266 1.26 -15.44 -8.84
CA MET A 266 1.58 -14.34 -9.74
C MET A 266 1.43 -13.00 -9.01
N CYS A 267 2.18 -11.98 -9.41
CA CYS A 267 1.97 -10.61 -8.94
C CYS A 267 1.78 -9.61 -10.10
N TRP A 268 0.92 -8.61 -9.90
CA TRP A 268 0.72 -7.47 -10.80
C TRP A 268 0.93 -6.18 -10.01
N THR A 269 1.82 -5.31 -10.46
CA THR A 269 1.85 -3.94 -9.94
C THR A 269 0.62 -3.18 -10.41
N LYS A 270 0.25 -2.14 -9.65
CA LYS A 270 -0.86 -1.26 -10.01
C LYS A 270 -0.71 -0.75 -11.45
N GLY A 271 -1.70 -1.05 -12.29
CA GLY A 271 -1.74 -0.64 -13.71
C GLY A 271 -0.97 -1.54 -14.67
N ALA A 272 -0.32 -2.62 -14.20
CA ALA A 272 0.38 -3.55 -15.07
C ALA A 272 -0.59 -4.32 -15.98
N THR A 273 -0.21 -4.48 -17.25
CA THR A 273 -0.97 -5.27 -18.23
C THR A 273 -0.58 -6.76 -18.23
N GLN A 274 0.54 -7.10 -17.58
CA GLN A 274 1.07 -8.45 -17.42
C GLN A 274 1.65 -8.59 -16.01
N GLY A 275 1.58 -9.79 -15.46
CA GLY A 275 2.10 -10.12 -14.14
C GLY A 275 3.44 -10.83 -14.23
N ASN A 276 4.01 -11.12 -13.06
CA ASN A 276 5.23 -11.89 -12.90
C ASN A 276 4.97 -13.13 -12.05
N VAL A 277 5.55 -14.27 -12.44
CA VAL A 277 5.55 -15.47 -11.59
C VAL A 277 6.51 -15.24 -10.44
N ILE A 278 6.01 -15.34 -9.20
CA ILE A 278 6.84 -15.19 -7.99
C ILE A 278 7.16 -16.53 -7.33
N VAL A 279 6.22 -17.48 -7.36
CA VAL A 279 6.35 -18.83 -6.78
C VAL A 279 5.67 -19.85 -7.69
N GLY A 280 6.23 -21.05 -7.81
CA GLY A 280 5.65 -22.13 -8.61
C GLY A 280 5.83 -21.94 -10.12
N GLY A 281 4.89 -22.46 -10.91
CA GLY A 281 4.89 -22.39 -12.38
C GLY A 281 5.78 -23.44 -13.07
N ASN A 282 6.28 -24.42 -12.31
CA ASN A 282 7.09 -25.54 -12.81
C ASN A 282 6.31 -26.86 -12.81
N GLY A 283 5.00 -26.78 -13.05
CA GLY A 283 4.06 -27.89 -12.99
C GLY A 283 3.66 -28.28 -11.56
N GLU A 284 2.59 -29.07 -11.47
CA GLU A 284 2.10 -29.63 -10.22
C GLU A 284 3.16 -30.49 -9.51
N GLY A 285 3.26 -30.36 -8.19
CA GLY A 285 4.07 -31.28 -7.38
C GLY A 285 4.48 -30.75 -6.01
N GLU A 286 5.28 -31.56 -5.32
CA GLU A 286 5.76 -31.34 -3.95
C GLU A 286 7.23 -30.88 -3.90
N GLN A 287 7.86 -30.69 -5.07
CA GLN A 287 9.21 -30.14 -5.09
C GLN A 287 9.19 -28.70 -4.63
N SER A 288 10.36 -28.25 -4.19
CA SER A 288 10.52 -26.98 -3.53
C SER A 288 10.01 -25.82 -4.44
N ASN A 289 10.25 -25.87 -5.76
CA ASN A 289 9.79 -24.90 -6.75
C ASN A 289 8.45 -25.24 -7.45
N GLN A 290 7.66 -26.17 -6.91
CA GLN A 290 6.36 -26.58 -7.41
C GLN A 290 5.26 -26.20 -6.43
N LEU A 291 4.05 -25.98 -6.95
CA LEU A 291 2.83 -25.89 -6.16
C LEU A 291 1.85 -26.92 -6.73
N ASN A 292 0.75 -27.15 -6.02
CA ASN A 292 -0.32 -28.01 -6.50
C ASN A 292 -1.65 -27.33 -6.14
N ASP A 293 -2.26 -26.69 -7.14
CA ASP A 293 -3.55 -26.00 -7.03
C ASP A 293 -3.63 -25.04 -5.82
N PRO A 294 -2.78 -24.00 -5.72
CA PRO A 294 -2.78 -23.12 -4.56
C PRO A 294 -4.15 -22.44 -4.35
N PHE A 295 -4.76 -22.66 -3.18
CA PHE A 295 -6.09 -22.12 -2.83
C PHE A 295 -6.03 -20.74 -2.19
N GLY A 296 -5.56 -20.66 -0.95
CA GLY A 296 -5.48 -19.42 -0.19
C GLY A 296 -4.11 -18.76 -0.30
N ILE A 297 -4.11 -17.43 -0.22
CA ILE A 297 -2.94 -16.62 0.06
C ILE A 297 -3.36 -15.60 1.12
N ASP A 298 -2.52 -15.44 2.13
CA ASP A 298 -2.76 -14.45 3.18
C ASP A 298 -1.50 -13.64 3.44
N LYS A 299 -1.71 -12.42 3.91
CA LYS A 299 -0.65 -11.48 4.27
C LYS A 299 -0.75 -11.22 5.77
N HIS A 300 0.39 -11.22 6.45
CA HIS A 300 0.46 -10.86 7.86
C HIS A 300 -0.15 -9.47 8.08
N HIS A 301 -1.31 -9.46 8.75
CA HIS A 301 -2.04 -8.25 9.09
C HIS A 301 -1.36 -7.57 10.28
N MET A 302 -0.29 -6.81 10.06
CA MET A 302 0.36 -6.03 11.13
C MET A 302 -0.63 -5.02 11.71
N CYS A 303 -1.16 -5.31 12.90
CA CYS A 303 -1.90 -4.32 13.66
C CYS A 303 -0.96 -3.20 14.10
N SER A 304 -1.26 -1.96 13.73
CA SER A 304 -0.77 -0.79 14.46
C SER A 304 -1.20 -0.99 15.90
N GLN A 305 -0.28 -1.34 16.82
CA GLN A 305 -0.61 -1.55 18.22
C GLN A 305 -1.24 -0.27 18.78
N LYS A 306 -2.58 -0.20 18.83
CA LYS A 306 -3.26 0.58 19.86
C LYS A 306 -3.02 -0.20 21.14
N THR A 307 -1.96 0.16 21.86
CA THR A 307 -1.72 -0.33 23.21
C THR A 307 -2.91 0.12 24.09
N LEU A 308 -3.92 -0.73 24.20
CA LEU A 308 -4.86 -0.71 25.30
C LEU A 308 -4.11 -1.29 26.50
N MET A 309 -3.44 -0.43 27.26
CA MET A 309 -3.03 -0.83 28.60
C MET A 309 -4.29 -0.98 29.45
N SER A 310 -4.48 -2.18 29.98
CA SER A 310 -5.48 -2.51 30.99
C SER A 310 -5.18 -1.72 32.26
N ASP A 311 -6.04 -0.77 32.60
CA ASP A 311 -6.01 -0.08 33.88
C ASP A 311 -6.44 -1.04 35.00
N SER A 312 -5.46 -1.51 35.78
CA SER A 312 -5.70 -2.06 37.11
C SER A 312 -4.77 -1.41 38.13
N SER A 313 -5.05 -0.16 38.49
CA SER A 313 -4.79 0.37 39.84
C SER A 313 -5.20 1.84 39.95
N THR A 314 -6.25 2.08 40.74
CA THR A 314 -6.49 3.26 41.61
C THR A 314 -5.97 4.63 41.15
N CYS A 315 -6.93 5.53 40.91
CA CYS A 315 -6.80 6.97 40.79
C CYS A 315 -5.67 7.61 41.61
N SER A 316 -4.79 8.34 40.93
CA SER A 316 -4.39 9.68 41.38
C SER A 316 -4.02 10.53 40.15
N ASN A 317 -4.70 11.68 40.03
CA ASN A 317 -4.50 12.66 38.98
C ASN A 317 -3.12 13.33 39.11
N THR A 318 -2.29 13.19 38.08
CA THR A 318 -1.31 14.23 37.73
C THR A 318 -1.03 14.19 36.23
N VAL A 319 -1.47 15.24 35.53
CA VAL A 319 -1.13 15.53 34.13
C VAL A 319 0.36 15.91 34.09
N GLY A 320 1.16 15.16 33.33
CA GLY A 320 2.59 15.43 33.15
C GLY A 320 3.17 14.70 31.93
N SER A 321 3.43 15.48 30.88
CA SER A 321 4.32 15.24 29.71
C SER A 321 4.62 13.79 29.28
N LYS A 322 4.08 13.39 28.12
CA LYS A 322 4.76 12.40 27.26
C LYS A 322 6.18 12.91 26.99
N SER A 323 7.19 12.06 27.16
CA SER A 323 8.59 12.47 27.02
C SER A 323 8.92 12.78 25.55
N LEU A 324 9.74 13.80 25.30
CA LEU A 324 10.20 14.20 23.96
C LEU A 324 10.94 13.09 23.20
N GLN A 325 11.43 12.07 23.91
CA GLN A 325 12.14 10.92 23.34
C GLN A 325 11.17 9.90 22.73
N GLU A 326 10.01 9.68 23.37
CA GLU A 326 8.97 8.75 22.90
C GLU A 326 8.34 9.26 21.59
N THR A 327 8.15 10.57 21.45
CA THR A 327 7.60 11.17 20.21
C THR A 327 8.58 11.16 19.05
N HIS A 328 9.90 11.17 19.29
CA HIS A 328 10.90 11.06 18.23
C HIS A 328 10.94 9.65 17.64
N ASN A 329 10.90 8.61 18.48
CA ASN A 329 10.91 7.22 18.04
C ASN A 329 9.66 6.87 17.24
N GLU A 330 8.48 7.26 17.71
CA GLU A 330 7.20 7.09 16.98
C GLU A 330 7.23 7.76 15.58
N ARG A 331 7.84 8.95 15.47
CA ARG A 331 7.96 9.67 14.20
C ARG A 331 8.95 9.01 13.25
N MET A 332 10.06 8.48 13.75
CA MET A 332 11.05 7.76 12.93
C MET A 332 10.53 6.40 12.46
N GLU A 333 9.75 5.70 13.27
CA GLU A 333 9.06 4.48 12.87
C GLU A 333 8.03 4.77 11.78
N LYS A 334 7.22 5.83 11.95
CA LYS A 334 6.30 6.30 10.89
C LYS A 334 7.05 6.68 9.62
N PHE A 335 8.20 7.35 9.73
CA PHE A 335 9.02 7.71 8.57
C PHE A 335 9.49 6.49 7.79
N GLN A 336 10.05 5.49 8.49
CA GLN A 336 10.50 4.26 7.83
C GLN A 336 9.34 3.51 7.18
N PHE A 337 8.19 3.43 7.85
CA PHE A 337 6.98 2.85 7.28
C PHE A 337 6.57 3.53 5.96
N LEU A 338 6.66 4.87 5.88
CA LEU A 338 6.34 5.60 4.65
C LEU A 338 7.37 5.39 3.53
N VAL A 339 8.66 5.27 3.89
CA VAL A 339 9.73 4.94 2.94
C VAL A 339 9.46 3.59 2.29
N ASP A 340 9.11 2.58 3.08
CA ASP A 340 8.79 1.24 2.60
C ASP A 340 7.46 1.24 1.82
N ARG A 341 6.39 1.86 2.39
CA ARG A 341 5.05 1.97 1.78
C ARG A 341 5.05 2.62 0.40
N TYR A 342 6.00 3.50 0.11
CA TYR A 342 6.06 4.23 -1.16
C TYR A 342 7.25 3.82 -2.04
N ASP A 343 7.96 2.74 -1.70
CA ASP A 343 9.12 2.24 -2.44
C ASP A 343 10.18 3.34 -2.66
N ILE A 344 10.43 4.15 -1.63
CA ILE A 344 11.39 5.26 -1.69
C ILE A 344 12.79 4.70 -1.52
N ASN A 345 13.69 5.03 -2.44
CA ASN A 345 15.09 4.70 -2.36
C ASN A 345 15.67 5.20 -1.01
N PRO A 346 16.32 4.34 -0.21
CA PRO A 346 16.86 4.74 1.09
C PRO A 346 17.81 5.94 1.05
N GLU A 347 18.55 6.14 -0.04
CA GLU A 347 19.41 7.32 -0.22
C GLU A 347 18.58 8.59 -0.43
N PHE A 348 17.43 8.48 -1.09
CA PHE A 348 16.51 9.60 -1.33
C PHE A 348 15.77 9.93 -0.03
N ALA A 349 15.30 8.90 0.67
CA ALA A 349 14.69 9.03 1.99
C ALA A 349 15.62 9.74 3.00
N ALA A 350 16.90 9.38 3.04
CA ALA A 350 17.87 10.02 3.94
C ALA A 350 17.96 11.54 3.75
N ARG A 351 17.67 12.04 2.54
CA ARG A 351 17.71 13.47 2.19
C ARG A 351 16.45 14.24 2.53
N LEU A 352 15.33 13.56 2.80
CA LEU A 352 14.08 14.21 3.22
C LEU A 352 14.21 14.98 4.54
N ARG A 353 15.24 14.71 5.35
CA ARG A 353 15.59 15.55 6.52
C ARG A 353 15.82 17.02 6.18
N SER A 354 16.13 17.34 4.92
CA SER A 354 16.23 18.72 4.44
C SER A 354 14.92 19.50 4.53
N LEU A 355 13.77 18.81 4.69
CA LEU A 355 12.46 19.41 4.96
C LEU A 355 12.27 19.88 6.41
N GLU A 356 13.18 19.56 7.34
CA GLU A 356 13.06 20.01 8.72
C GLU A 356 13.02 21.54 8.82
N GLY A 357 12.00 22.06 9.51
CA GLY A 357 11.79 23.50 9.68
C GLY A 357 11.12 24.20 8.51
N PHE A 358 10.71 23.46 7.47
CA PHE A 358 9.82 23.97 6.43
C PHE A 358 8.36 23.81 6.83
N GLU A 359 7.60 24.89 6.67
CA GLU A 359 6.16 24.83 6.47
C GLU A 359 5.90 24.59 4.98
N ILE A 360 4.95 23.70 4.65
CA ILE A 360 4.70 23.29 3.27
C ILE A 360 3.32 23.78 2.83
N VAL A 361 3.28 24.47 1.71
CA VAL A 361 2.07 24.96 1.07
C VAL A 361 1.99 24.43 -0.36
N PHE A 362 0.82 23.93 -0.74
CA PHE A 362 0.56 23.41 -2.06
C PHE A 362 -0.50 24.26 -2.76
N ILE A 363 -0.12 24.95 -3.84
CA ILE A 363 -1.02 25.66 -4.73
C ILE A 363 -1.41 24.71 -5.85
N ILE A 364 -2.69 24.42 -5.98
CA ILE A 364 -3.22 23.48 -6.98
C ILE A 364 -4.03 24.27 -7.99
N ASP A 365 -3.54 24.30 -9.23
CA ASP A 365 -4.36 24.65 -10.36
C ASP A 365 -5.46 23.59 -10.49
N ALA A 366 -6.68 24.08 -10.45
CA ALA A 366 -7.87 23.28 -10.40
C ALA A 366 -8.53 23.36 -11.80
N ASP A 367 -7.75 23.19 -12.85
CA ASP A 367 -8.26 22.96 -14.21
C ASP A 367 -7.50 21.82 -14.91
N VAL A 368 -6.67 21.07 -14.16
CA VAL A 368 -5.78 20.02 -14.70
C VAL A 368 -6.56 19.01 -15.54
N HIS A 369 -6.58 19.27 -16.84
CA HIS A 369 -7.25 18.44 -17.83
C HIS A 369 -6.23 17.48 -18.47
N GLY A 370 -6.54 16.18 -18.42
CA GLY A 370 -5.89 15.15 -19.22
C GLY A 370 -6.96 14.38 -19.99
N PRO A 371 -6.66 13.84 -21.19
CA PRO A 371 -7.64 13.05 -21.93
C PRO A 371 -8.15 11.87 -21.08
N TYR A 372 -9.47 11.65 -21.10
CA TYR A 372 -10.17 10.48 -20.53
C TYR A 372 -9.64 9.12 -21.04
N ASP A 373 -8.78 9.11 -22.07
CA ASP A 373 -8.24 7.92 -22.73
C ASP A 373 -7.00 7.31 -22.04
N ARG A 374 -6.50 7.89 -20.95
CA ARG A 374 -5.34 7.33 -20.22
C ARG A 374 -5.65 7.16 -18.74
N ASN A 375 -5.52 5.92 -18.27
CA ASN A 375 -5.69 5.52 -16.87
C ASN A 375 -4.29 5.34 -16.24
N PRO A 376 -3.97 6.01 -15.12
CA PRO A 376 -4.74 7.04 -14.40
C PRO A 376 -4.75 8.40 -15.11
N THR A 377 -5.77 9.24 -14.85
CA THR A 377 -5.81 10.61 -15.38
C THR A 377 -4.80 11.50 -14.67
N ARG A 378 -4.44 12.67 -15.24
CA ARG A 378 -3.56 13.64 -14.56
C ARG A 378 -4.11 14.12 -13.22
N TRP A 379 -5.43 14.21 -13.12
CA TRP A 379 -6.11 14.55 -11.87
C TRP A 379 -5.90 13.45 -10.80
N ASP A 380 -5.94 12.18 -11.21
CA ASP A 380 -5.68 11.05 -10.32
C ASP A 380 -4.22 10.96 -9.90
N GLU A 381 -3.29 11.22 -10.82
CA GLU A 381 -1.86 11.28 -10.52
C GLU A 381 -1.56 12.42 -9.56
N LEU A 382 -2.08 13.62 -9.81
CA LEU A 382 -1.94 14.76 -8.91
C LEU A 382 -2.52 14.45 -7.52
N ARG A 383 -3.71 13.82 -7.45
CA ARG A 383 -4.29 13.37 -6.18
C ARG A 383 -3.37 12.40 -5.44
N GLN A 384 -2.78 11.44 -6.15
CA GLN A 384 -1.85 10.48 -5.57
C GLN A 384 -0.58 11.19 -5.07
N THR A 385 -0.02 12.09 -5.87
CA THR A 385 1.13 12.92 -5.52
C THR A 385 0.88 13.72 -4.24
N VAL A 386 -0.24 14.45 -4.17
CA VAL A 386 -0.58 15.26 -3.00
C VAL A 386 -0.79 14.39 -1.75
N SER A 387 -1.36 13.20 -1.91
CA SER A 387 -1.56 12.25 -0.81
C SER A 387 -0.23 11.80 -0.20
N ILE A 388 0.74 11.42 -1.03
CA ILE A 388 2.07 11.01 -0.57
C ILE A 388 2.83 12.21 0.02
N VAL A 389 2.72 13.39 -0.60
CA VAL A 389 3.29 14.63 -0.05
C VAL A 389 2.77 14.91 1.35
N VAL A 390 1.45 14.83 1.59
CA VAL A 390 0.87 15.01 2.93
C VAL A 390 1.47 14.02 3.93
N ASP A 391 1.51 12.73 3.58
CA ASP A 391 1.99 11.71 4.50
C ASP A 391 3.46 11.93 4.89
N ILE A 392 4.33 12.20 3.91
CA ILE A 392 5.77 12.44 4.13
C ILE A 392 5.98 13.77 4.86
N ALA A 393 5.36 14.86 4.39
CA ALA A 393 5.49 16.19 4.97
C ALA A 393 5.12 16.20 6.45
N CYS A 394 4.05 15.51 6.83
CA CYS A 394 3.56 15.47 8.21
C CYS A 394 4.49 14.75 9.19
N VAL A 395 5.48 13.99 8.69
CA VAL A 395 6.57 13.49 9.54
C VAL A 395 7.42 14.66 10.03
N PHE A 396 7.71 15.62 9.17
CA PHE A 396 8.60 16.76 9.44
C PHE A 396 7.85 17.96 10.02
N ASP A 397 6.61 18.21 9.58
CA ASP A 397 5.71 19.22 10.13
C ASP A 397 4.40 18.62 10.68
N PRO A 398 4.30 18.37 12.01
CA PRO A 398 3.10 17.82 12.64
C PRO A 398 1.86 18.73 12.56
N ASN A 399 2.05 20.00 12.19
CA ASN A 399 0.93 20.91 11.98
C ASN A 399 0.16 20.57 10.70
N GLY A 400 0.78 19.83 9.79
CA GLY A 400 0.22 19.47 8.48
C GLY A 400 0.66 20.44 7.40
N ILE A 401 0.02 20.34 6.23
CA ILE A 401 0.28 21.23 5.10
C ILE A 401 -0.97 22.03 4.74
N ASP A 402 -0.79 23.18 4.11
CA ASP A 402 -1.90 23.98 3.57
C ASP A 402 -2.05 23.74 2.07
N LEU A 403 -3.29 23.63 1.61
CA LEU A 403 -3.66 23.37 0.22
C LEU A 403 -4.53 24.51 -0.31
N PHE A 404 -4.01 25.27 -1.26
CA PHE A 404 -4.67 26.39 -1.91
C PHE A 404 -5.12 25.98 -3.31
N PHE A 405 -6.41 25.75 -3.46
CA PHE A 405 -7.00 25.54 -4.79
C PHE A 405 -7.31 26.89 -5.43
N LEU A 406 -6.92 27.10 -6.70
CA LEU A 406 -7.15 28.38 -7.38
C LEU A 406 -8.64 28.78 -7.46
N ASN A 407 -9.53 27.78 -7.49
CA ASN A 407 -10.99 27.93 -7.66
C ASN A 407 -11.82 27.55 -6.41
N ARG A 408 -11.20 27.29 -5.26
CA ARG A 408 -11.91 26.81 -4.06
C ARG A 408 -11.34 27.41 -2.78
N GLN A 409 -12.04 27.18 -1.68
CA GLN A 409 -11.52 27.54 -0.37
C GLN A 409 -10.26 26.73 -0.05
N ALA A 410 -9.24 27.40 0.48
CA ALA A 410 -8.02 26.76 0.93
C ALA A 410 -8.30 25.81 2.11
N MET A 411 -7.70 24.63 2.08
CA MET A 411 -7.65 23.71 3.20
C MET A 411 -6.41 23.95 4.03
N ARG A 412 -6.56 23.90 5.36
CA ARG A 412 -5.47 24.20 6.30
C ARG A 412 -5.16 22.98 7.15
N ASN A 413 -3.90 22.86 7.56
CA ASN A 413 -3.45 21.83 8.50
C ASN A 413 -3.88 20.42 8.09
N VAL A 414 -3.68 20.08 6.81
CA VAL A 414 -3.99 18.75 6.27
C VAL A 414 -2.91 17.78 6.74
N LYS A 415 -3.32 16.73 7.46
CA LYS A 415 -2.44 15.85 8.24
C LYS A 415 -2.41 14.41 7.73
N ASN A 416 -3.32 14.04 6.85
CA ASN A 416 -3.39 12.72 6.24
C ASN A 416 -4.11 12.77 4.89
N ALA A 417 -3.89 11.75 4.07
CA ALA A 417 -4.49 11.63 2.75
C ALA A 417 -6.03 11.50 2.76
N GLU A 418 -6.66 10.99 3.83
CA GLU A 418 -8.12 10.81 3.90
C GLU A 418 -8.86 12.16 3.81
N GLN A 419 -8.28 13.22 4.38
CA GLN A 419 -8.82 14.58 4.29
C GLN A 419 -8.88 15.11 2.85
N LEU A 420 -8.13 14.51 1.91
CA LEU A 420 -8.11 14.92 0.49
C LEU A 420 -9.25 14.30 -0.33
N ILE A 421 -9.82 13.17 0.11
CA ILE A 421 -10.84 12.41 -0.62
C ILE A 421 -12.01 13.29 -1.10
N PRO A 422 -12.72 14.04 -0.24
CA PRO A 422 -13.86 14.85 -0.68
C PRO A 422 -13.46 15.98 -1.61
N VAL A 423 -12.21 16.43 -1.55
CA VAL A 423 -11.74 17.61 -2.28
C VAL A 423 -11.32 17.26 -3.70
N PHE A 424 -10.76 16.07 -3.91
CA PHE A 424 -10.47 15.56 -5.25
C PHE A 424 -11.67 14.87 -5.92
N ALA A 425 -12.78 14.63 -5.20
CA ALA A 425 -13.98 13.99 -5.75
C ALA A 425 -14.73 14.82 -6.79
N VAL A 426 -14.59 16.15 -6.77
CA VAL A 426 -15.22 17.05 -7.74
C VAL A 426 -14.16 17.51 -8.73
N PRO A 427 -14.32 17.28 -10.04
CA PRO A 427 -13.48 17.88 -11.06
C PRO A 427 -13.61 19.40 -10.99
N PRO A 428 -12.52 20.14 -11.05
CA PRO A 428 -12.58 21.57 -10.85
C PRO A 428 -12.97 22.32 -12.13
N ALA A 429 -13.45 23.56 -11.98
CA ALA A 429 -13.90 24.44 -13.07
C ALA A 429 -13.80 25.90 -12.61
N GLY A 430 -13.34 26.81 -13.48
CA GLY A 430 -13.25 28.25 -13.19
C GLY A 430 -11.96 28.89 -13.66
N LEU A 431 -11.79 30.20 -13.41
CA LEU A 431 -10.59 30.95 -13.78
C LEU A 431 -9.43 30.63 -12.84
N THR A 432 -8.19 30.61 -13.34
CA THR A 432 -7.03 30.11 -12.58
C THR A 432 -6.00 31.21 -12.26
N PRO A 433 -6.33 32.19 -11.38
CA PRO A 433 -5.47 33.35 -11.13
C PRO A 433 -4.27 33.01 -10.24
N MET A 434 -3.29 32.32 -10.82
CA MET A 434 -2.11 31.79 -10.14
C MET A 434 -1.28 32.87 -9.44
N VAL A 435 -1.13 34.03 -10.07
CA VAL A 435 -0.36 35.17 -9.51
C VAL A 435 -1.01 35.68 -8.22
N ARG A 436 -2.34 35.72 -8.16
CA ARG A 436 -3.11 36.15 -6.98
C ARG A 436 -2.94 35.14 -5.84
N ALA A 437 -3.11 33.85 -6.14
CA ALA A 437 -2.94 32.79 -5.13
C ALA A 437 -1.52 32.77 -4.56
N LEU A 438 -0.50 32.92 -5.41
CA LEU A 438 0.90 32.97 -4.96
C LEU A 438 1.17 34.18 -4.06
N ARG A 439 0.66 35.38 -4.40
CA ARG A 439 0.76 36.55 -3.52
C ARG A 439 0.03 36.35 -2.20
N GLN A 440 -1.16 35.77 -2.24
CA GLN A 440 -1.92 35.45 -1.04
C GLN A 440 -1.13 34.53 -0.10
N VAL A 441 -0.51 33.46 -0.62
CA VAL A 441 0.35 32.58 0.20
C VAL A 441 1.51 33.37 0.80
N LEU A 442 2.21 34.18 0.01
CA LEU A 442 3.36 34.96 0.48
C LEU A 442 2.98 35.99 1.54
N GLU A 443 1.81 36.62 1.42
CA GLU A 443 1.27 37.58 2.40
C GLU A 443 0.84 36.89 3.68
N GLU A 444 0.08 35.79 3.58
CA GLU A 444 -0.41 35.04 4.74
C GLU A 444 0.73 34.41 5.56
N LYS A 445 1.76 33.91 4.89
CA LYS A 445 2.91 33.25 5.54
C LYS A 445 4.07 34.23 5.85
N GLN A 446 3.90 35.52 5.55
CA GLN A 446 4.96 36.53 5.68
C GLN A 446 5.49 36.70 7.11
N VAL A 447 4.66 36.41 8.12
CA VAL A 447 5.01 36.53 9.54
C VAL A 447 5.86 35.34 10.02
N ASP A 448 5.60 34.14 9.48
CA ASP A 448 6.25 32.89 9.91
C ASP A 448 7.63 32.69 9.29
N ILE A 449 7.92 33.34 8.15
CA ILE A 449 9.20 33.24 7.43
C ILE A 449 10.41 33.76 8.26
N LYS A 450 10.18 34.49 9.36
CA LYS A 450 11.27 34.87 10.29
C LYS A 450 11.71 33.74 11.22
N GLU A 451 10.86 32.74 11.44
CA GLU A 451 11.09 31.64 12.38
C GLU A 451 11.14 30.27 11.70
N ARG A 452 10.53 30.13 10.52
CA ARG A 452 10.48 28.92 9.70
C ARG A 452 10.79 29.22 8.24
N LYS A 453 11.13 28.18 7.48
CA LYS A 453 11.22 28.27 6.01
C LYS A 453 9.87 27.89 5.40
N LEU A 454 9.63 28.28 4.15
CA LEU A 454 8.38 28.00 3.45
C LEU A 454 8.67 27.26 2.14
N LEU A 455 8.16 26.05 1.97
CA LEU A 455 8.21 25.35 0.68
C LEU A 455 6.87 25.54 -0.03
N ILE A 456 6.91 26.05 -1.25
CA ILE A 456 5.72 26.22 -2.08
C ILE A 456 5.76 25.21 -3.23
N LEU A 457 4.78 24.31 -3.27
CA LEU A 457 4.54 23.41 -4.39
C LEU A 457 3.44 23.99 -5.27
N ILE A 458 3.61 24.03 -6.59
CA ILE A 458 2.60 24.56 -7.52
C ILE A 458 2.31 23.49 -8.58
N ALA A 459 1.12 22.90 -8.58
CA ALA A 459 0.68 22.02 -9.67
C ALA A 459 -0.10 22.83 -10.70
N THR A 460 0.24 22.71 -11.99
CA THR A 460 -0.40 23.46 -13.07
C THR A 460 -0.41 22.70 -14.39
N ASP A 461 -1.50 22.77 -15.15
CA ASP A 461 -1.59 22.22 -16.51
C ASP A 461 -1.42 23.26 -17.63
N GLY A 462 -1.26 24.53 -17.26
CA GLY A 462 -1.23 25.63 -18.20
C GLY A 462 -0.30 26.77 -17.82
N LEU A 463 -0.28 27.77 -18.69
CA LEU A 463 0.41 29.04 -18.45
C LEU A 463 -0.35 29.85 -17.38
N PRO A 464 0.35 30.57 -16.49
CA PRO A 464 -0.30 31.38 -15.46
C PRO A 464 -1.24 32.41 -16.09
N THR A 465 -2.46 32.54 -15.55
CA THR A 465 -3.46 33.51 -15.98
C THR A 465 -3.82 34.52 -14.89
N ASP A 466 -4.43 35.64 -15.29
CA ASP A 466 -4.99 36.67 -14.41
C ASP A 466 -6.46 36.36 -14.03
N ASP A 467 -7.08 37.24 -13.23
CA ASP A 467 -8.48 37.14 -12.81
C ASP A 467 -9.50 37.20 -13.96
N LYS A 468 -9.05 37.38 -15.21
CA LYS A 468 -9.85 37.44 -16.42
C LYS A 468 -9.47 36.35 -17.42
N GLY A 469 -8.56 35.44 -17.07
CA GLY A 469 -8.07 34.37 -17.93
C GLY A 469 -7.04 34.80 -18.98
N ASN A 470 -6.49 36.03 -18.89
CA ASN A 470 -5.40 36.46 -19.78
C ASN A 470 -4.06 35.94 -19.27
N LYS A 471 -3.12 35.64 -20.17
CA LYS A 471 -1.77 35.20 -19.80
C LYS A 471 -1.05 36.24 -18.93
N ASP A 472 -0.58 35.81 -17.77
CA ASP A 472 0.07 36.66 -16.76
C ASP A 472 1.54 36.27 -16.50
N LEU A 473 2.27 35.98 -17.58
CA LEU A 473 3.62 35.40 -17.52
C LEU A 473 4.64 36.31 -16.82
N LYS A 474 4.64 37.61 -17.11
CA LYS A 474 5.62 38.57 -16.57
C LYS A 474 5.37 38.85 -15.08
N PRO A 475 4.12 39.07 -14.64
CA PRO A 475 3.84 39.17 -13.20
C PRO A 475 4.14 37.89 -12.44
N PHE A 476 3.86 36.71 -13.02
CA PHE A 476 4.24 35.45 -12.38
C PHE A 476 5.76 35.34 -12.16
N GLU A 477 6.56 35.59 -13.21
CA GLU A 477 8.03 35.65 -13.10
C GLU A 477 8.48 36.69 -12.07
N ARG A 478 7.82 37.86 -12.03
CA ARG A 478 8.13 38.93 -11.06
C ARG A 478 7.90 38.48 -9.62
N VAL A 479 6.79 37.78 -9.35
CA VAL A 479 6.50 37.29 -8.00
C VAL A 479 7.56 36.29 -7.55
N LEU A 480 7.85 35.29 -8.39
CA LEU A 480 8.85 34.26 -8.11
C LEU A 480 10.27 34.80 -7.90
N ARG A 481 10.65 35.85 -8.65
CA ARG A 481 12.02 36.39 -8.64
C ARG A 481 12.22 37.53 -7.63
N TYR A 482 11.24 38.42 -7.47
CA TYR A 482 11.45 39.70 -6.79
C TYR A 482 10.55 39.94 -5.58
N GLU A 483 9.36 39.33 -5.54
CA GLU A 483 8.41 39.51 -4.42
C GLU A 483 8.58 38.40 -3.37
N ARG A 484 8.90 37.17 -3.80
CA ARG A 484 9.28 36.03 -2.95
C ARG A 484 10.62 36.29 -2.23
N LYS A 485 10.57 36.78 -0.99
CA LYS A 485 11.75 37.10 -0.18
C LYS A 485 11.62 36.64 1.28
N PRO A 486 12.71 36.14 1.90
CA PRO A 486 14.02 35.91 1.31
C PRO A 486 14.06 34.63 0.46
N ILE A 487 14.60 34.72 -0.76
CA ILE A 487 14.49 33.66 -1.79
C ILE A 487 15.08 32.31 -1.32
N ASP A 488 16.14 32.33 -0.51
CA ASP A 488 16.80 31.12 0.02
C ASP A 488 15.96 30.36 1.06
N GLN A 489 14.94 31.01 1.64
CA GLN A 489 14.03 30.39 2.60
C GLN A 489 12.68 30.03 2.00
N ILE A 490 12.44 30.40 0.74
CA ILE A 490 11.18 30.16 0.05
C ILE A 490 11.42 29.40 -1.27
N PRO A 491 11.96 28.17 -1.25
CA PRO A 491 12.02 27.33 -2.44
C PRO A 491 10.62 27.11 -3.03
N VAL A 492 10.55 27.08 -4.35
CA VAL A 492 9.32 26.78 -5.09
C VAL A 492 9.60 25.61 -6.00
N ILE A 493 8.67 24.66 -6.07
CA ILE A 493 8.71 23.53 -7.01
C ILE A 493 7.42 23.58 -7.82
N ILE A 494 7.54 23.58 -9.15
CA ILE A 494 6.40 23.57 -10.06
C ILE A 494 6.26 22.17 -10.64
N ILE A 495 5.08 21.58 -10.50
CA ILE A 495 4.72 20.28 -11.06
C ILE A 495 3.90 20.56 -12.31
N ALA A 496 4.48 20.27 -13.47
CA ALA A 496 3.81 20.40 -14.75
C ALA A 496 2.85 19.22 -14.96
N CYS A 497 1.56 19.52 -15.05
CA CYS A 497 0.50 18.55 -15.29
C CYS A 497 -0.03 18.70 -16.71
N THR A 498 0.83 18.72 -17.73
CA THR A 498 0.46 19.04 -19.13
C THR A 498 1.34 18.34 -20.16
N ASP A 499 0.82 18.07 -21.36
CA ASP A 499 1.61 17.60 -22.52
C ASP A 499 1.93 18.78 -23.46
N ASP A 500 1.47 20.01 -23.14
CA ASP A 500 1.74 21.17 -23.98
C ASP A 500 3.22 21.56 -23.85
N THR A 501 3.99 21.19 -24.86
CA THR A 501 5.42 21.48 -24.97
C THR A 501 5.73 22.96 -24.80
N LYS A 502 4.84 23.88 -25.21
CA LYS A 502 5.06 25.32 -25.00
C LYS A 502 4.96 25.72 -23.53
N CYS A 503 4.08 25.06 -22.77
CA CYS A 503 3.96 25.27 -21.34
C CYS A 503 5.19 24.71 -20.63
N ILE A 504 5.58 23.47 -20.95
CA ILE A 504 6.79 22.82 -20.41
C ILE A 504 8.04 23.66 -20.70
N ASP A 505 8.25 24.09 -21.95
CA ASP A 505 9.39 24.93 -22.35
C ASP A 505 9.42 26.25 -21.58
N TYR A 506 8.26 26.86 -21.33
CA TYR A 506 8.16 28.08 -20.55
C TYR A 506 8.58 27.84 -19.09
N LEU A 507 8.07 26.78 -18.45
CA LEU A 507 8.38 26.43 -17.06
C LEU A 507 9.87 26.08 -16.91
N ASN A 508 10.42 25.22 -17.78
CA ASN A 508 11.85 24.86 -17.77
C ASN A 508 12.78 26.06 -17.99
N ASN A 509 12.30 27.10 -18.68
CA ASN A 509 13.05 28.34 -18.84
C ASN A 509 12.97 29.26 -17.61
N LEU A 510 11.93 29.16 -16.78
CA LEU A 510 11.87 29.83 -15.48
C LEU A 510 12.86 29.19 -14.52
N ASP A 511 12.86 27.86 -14.43
CA ASP A 511 13.75 27.06 -13.59
C ASP A 511 15.22 27.47 -13.76
N LYS A 512 15.73 27.44 -15.01
CA LYS A 512 17.10 27.87 -15.37
C LYS A 512 17.47 29.30 -14.97
N LYS A 513 16.47 30.17 -14.77
CA LYS A 513 16.68 31.61 -14.53
C LYS A 513 16.49 32.01 -13.07
N ILE A 514 15.56 31.38 -12.37
CA ILE A 514 15.09 31.81 -11.07
C ILE A 514 15.74 30.95 -9.99
N PRO A 515 16.50 31.53 -9.05
CA PRO A 515 17.11 30.75 -7.97
C PRO A 515 16.07 30.04 -7.11
N LYS A 516 16.40 28.84 -6.62
CA LYS A 516 15.53 28.06 -5.72
C LYS A 516 14.13 27.85 -6.30
N LEU A 517 14.06 27.71 -7.62
CA LEU A 517 12.92 27.19 -8.36
C LEU A 517 13.37 25.84 -8.92
N ASP A 518 12.46 24.89 -8.98
CA ASP A 518 12.65 23.60 -9.67
C ASP A 518 11.36 23.30 -10.43
N VAL A 519 11.45 22.57 -11.53
CA VAL A 519 10.30 22.14 -12.34
C VAL A 519 10.39 20.64 -12.54
N ALA A 520 9.34 19.94 -12.14
CA ALA A 520 9.19 18.51 -12.39
C ALA A 520 8.01 18.27 -13.34
N ASP A 521 8.21 17.38 -14.31
CA ASP A 521 7.12 16.94 -15.19
C ASP A 521 6.27 15.86 -14.51
N ASP A 522 5.32 15.26 -15.23
CA ASP A 522 4.61 14.06 -14.79
C ASP A 522 5.58 12.89 -14.55
N TYR A 523 5.19 11.92 -13.70
CA TYR A 523 6.08 10.83 -13.30
C TYR A 523 6.66 10.05 -14.48
N LYS A 524 5.85 9.84 -15.53
CA LYS A 524 6.29 9.04 -16.67
C LYS A 524 7.37 9.79 -17.45
N SER A 525 7.12 11.06 -17.77
CA SER A 525 8.07 11.92 -18.50
C SER A 525 9.36 12.08 -17.71
N GLU A 526 9.23 12.38 -16.41
CA GLU A 526 10.34 12.52 -15.48
C GLU A 526 11.21 11.25 -15.38
N ARG A 527 10.57 10.08 -15.26
CA ARG A 527 11.27 8.79 -15.25
C ARG A 527 12.01 8.52 -16.56
N GLU A 528 11.41 8.87 -17.70
CA GLU A 528 12.07 8.72 -19.00
C GLU A 528 13.32 9.60 -19.10
N GLU A 529 13.31 10.80 -18.54
CA GLU A 529 14.47 11.70 -18.50
C GLU A 529 15.56 11.17 -17.57
N ILE A 530 15.20 10.71 -16.37
CA ILE A 530 16.14 10.07 -15.44
C ILE A 530 16.76 8.81 -16.04
N HIS A 531 15.99 7.96 -16.73
CA HIS A 531 16.56 6.78 -17.39
C HIS A 531 17.50 7.15 -18.55
N LYS A 532 17.26 8.25 -19.25
CA LYS A 532 18.19 8.77 -20.27
C LYS A 532 19.48 9.29 -19.63
N ALA A 533 19.39 9.98 -18.49
CA ALA A 533 20.55 10.57 -17.80
C ALA A 533 21.37 9.53 -17.01
N GLN A 534 20.72 8.70 -16.20
CA GLN A 534 21.36 7.76 -15.28
C GLN A 534 21.57 6.37 -15.89
N GLY A 535 20.68 5.95 -16.80
CA GLY A 535 20.67 4.64 -17.45
C GLY A 535 19.34 3.90 -17.27
N ALA A 536 19.02 3.00 -18.20
CA ALA A 536 17.72 2.32 -18.26
C ALA A 536 17.40 1.42 -17.04
N ASP A 537 18.42 0.96 -16.32
CA ASP A 537 18.28 0.11 -15.13
C ASP A 537 18.29 0.92 -13.81
N PHE A 538 18.29 2.26 -13.88
CA PHE A 538 18.29 3.10 -12.69
C PHE A 538 16.93 3.00 -11.98
N PRO A 539 16.87 2.59 -10.70
CA PRO A 539 15.61 2.46 -9.98
C PRO A 539 15.04 3.86 -9.68
N PHE A 540 13.80 4.11 -10.12
CA PHE A 540 13.08 5.35 -9.86
C PHE A 540 11.57 5.09 -9.73
N SER A 541 11.13 4.89 -8.50
CA SER A 541 9.73 4.63 -8.16
C SER A 541 8.87 5.89 -8.21
N PHE A 542 7.56 5.75 -8.07
CA PHE A 542 6.68 6.91 -7.89
C PHE A 542 6.94 7.62 -6.55
N GLY A 543 7.36 6.89 -5.51
CA GLY A 543 7.79 7.51 -4.26
C GLY A 543 9.07 8.33 -4.43
N ASP A 544 10.03 7.85 -5.22
CA ASP A 544 11.25 8.59 -5.56
C ASP A 544 10.95 9.89 -6.30
N TYR A 545 9.99 9.85 -7.22
CA TYR A 545 9.44 11.03 -7.87
C TYR A 545 8.86 12.02 -6.86
N VAL A 546 8.05 11.54 -5.91
CA VAL A 546 7.50 12.41 -4.85
C VAL A 546 8.60 12.98 -3.96
N VAL A 547 9.71 12.27 -3.74
CA VAL A 547 10.88 12.86 -3.07
C VAL A 547 11.50 13.96 -3.93
N LYS A 548 11.72 13.74 -5.23
CA LYS A 548 12.25 14.78 -6.13
C LYS A 548 11.41 16.06 -6.05
N ILE A 549 10.08 15.96 -6.18
CA ILE A 549 9.20 17.14 -6.12
C ILE A 549 9.11 17.80 -4.73
N LEU A 550 9.59 17.17 -3.66
CA LEU A 550 9.62 17.76 -2.32
C LEU A 550 10.92 18.51 -2.05
N ILE A 551 12.05 17.99 -2.55
CA ILE A 551 13.37 18.50 -2.18
C ILE A 551 14.24 18.93 -3.36
N GLY A 552 13.76 18.88 -4.60
CA GLY A 552 14.52 19.28 -5.80
C GLY A 552 15.09 20.70 -5.72
N ALA A 553 14.26 21.68 -5.35
CA ALA A 553 14.71 23.07 -5.14
C ALA A 553 15.52 23.29 -3.83
N ILE A 554 15.57 22.30 -2.94
CA ILE A 554 16.18 22.39 -1.60
C ILE A 554 17.58 21.76 -1.59
N ASP A 555 17.69 20.53 -2.07
CA ASP A 555 18.88 19.69 -2.10
C ASP A 555 19.43 19.61 -3.53
N SER A 556 20.57 20.26 -3.76
CA SER A 556 21.25 20.34 -5.06
C SER A 556 21.73 18.99 -5.62
N TRP A 557 21.55 17.90 -4.89
CA TRP A 557 21.80 16.56 -5.41
C TRP A 557 20.68 16.06 -6.34
N PHE A 558 19.43 16.50 -6.13
CA PHE A 558 18.28 16.10 -6.96
C PHE A 558 18.19 16.88 -8.27
N ASP A 559 18.57 18.15 -8.23
CA ASP A 559 18.59 19.08 -9.38
C ASP A 559 19.24 18.49 -10.66
N PRO A 560 20.41 17.81 -10.62
CA PRO A 560 20.99 17.22 -11.83
C PRO A 560 20.48 15.81 -12.20
N LEU A 561 19.54 15.21 -11.47
CA LEU A 561 19.22 13.78 -11.54
C LEU A 561 18.62 13.36 -12.90
N ASP A 562 17.87 14.24 -13.53
CA ASP A 562 17.28 14.15 -14.87
C ASP A 562 18.16 14.82 -15.94
N GLU A 563 19.09 15.71 -15.57
CA GLU A 563 19.94 16.42 -16.52
C GLU A 563 21.25 15.68 -16.90
N ARG A 564 21.88 14.98 -15.94
CA ARG A 564 23.22 14.37 -16.12
C ARG A 564 23.52 13.26 -15.12
N ARG A 565 24.48 12.38 -15.46
CA ARG A 565 24.95 11.34 -14.52
C ARG A 565 25.46 11.94 -13.22
N VAL A 566 24.91 11.47 -12.11
CA VAL A 566 25.36 11.84 -10.77
C VAL A 566 26.32 10.76 -10.25
N THR A 567 27.60 11.09 -10.04
CA THR A 567 28.60 10.12 -9.57
C THR A 567 28.47 9.93 -8.05
N GLY A 568 27.96 8.78 -7.63
CA GLY A 568 27.79 8.40 -6.21
C GLY A 568 27.13 7.04 -6.03
N THR A 569 26.44 6.54 -7.05
CA THR A 569 25.69 5.28 -7.03
C THR A 569 26.45 4.18 -7.76
N ARG A 570 27.15 3.32 -7.01
CA ARG A 570 27.32 1.92 -7.42
C ARG A 570 26.63 1.06 -6.37
N PRO A 571 25.58 0.29 -6.72
CA PRO A 571 25.16 -0.79 -5.85
C PRO A 571 26.32 -1.80 -5.73
N PRO A 572 26.49 -2.49 -4.59
CA PRO A 572 27.54 -3.49 -4.46
C PRO A 572 27.32 -4.61 -5.50
N ASP A 573 28.30 -4.78 -6.39
CA ASP A 573 28.38 -5.92 -7.32
C ASP A 573 28.32 -7.23 -6.51
N ARG A 574 27.29 -8.06 -6.74
CA ARG A 574 27.30 -9.44 -6.27
C ARG A 574 28.31 -10.22 -7.12
N HIS A 575 29.47 -10.47 -6.52
CA HIS A 575 30.53 -11.39 -6.90
C HIS A 575 30.27 -12.30 -8.13
N THR A 576 30.92 -12.00 -9.26
CA THR A 576 31.45 -13.06 -10.13
C THR A 576 32.89 -13.34 -9.71
N HIS A 577 33.10 -14.38 -8.89
CA HIS A 577 34.40 -15.01 -8.77
C HIS A 577 34.76 -15.66 -10.11
N ARG A 578 35.60 -15.00 -10.91
CA ARG A 578 36.42 -15.66 -11.92
C ARG A 578 37.86 -15.65 -11.43
N GLU A 579 38.29 -16.79 -10.93
CA GLU A 579 39.69 -17.10 -10.65
C GLU A 579 40.56 -16.79 -11.88
N LYS A 580 41.48 -15.85 -11.75
CA LYS A 580 42.64 -15.77 -12.65
C LYS A 580 43.81 -16.47 -11.96
N LYS A 581 44.06 -17.73 -12.38
CA LYS A 581 45.34 -18.42 -12.19
C LYS A 581 46.46 -17.54 -12.73
N LYS A 582 47.43 -17.23 -11.87
CA LYS A 582 48.75 -16.71 -12.26
C LYS A 582 49.66 -17.91 -12.51
N ASP A 583 49.93 -18.22 -13.77
CA ASP A 583 51.12 -18.97 -14.15
C ASP A 583 52.26 -17.96 -14.36
N LYS A 584 53.23 -17.98 -13.44
CA LYS A 584 54.56 -17.41 -13.65
C LYS A 584 55.46 -18.53 -14.15
N CYS A 585 55.92 -18.44 -15.40
CA CYS A 585 57.07 -19.19 -15.89
C CYS A 585 58.18 -18.18 -16.27
N SER A 586 59.13 -18.07 -15.33
CA SER A 586 60.60 -17.97 -15.44
C SER A 586 61.33 -17.33 -16.63
N LEU A 587 62.52 -16.82 -16.25
CA LEU A 587 63.78 -16.63 -17.00
C LEU A 587 64.04 -15.20 -17.50
N SER A 588 64.78 -14.41 -16.71
CA SER A 588 66.24 -14.28 -16.77
C SER A 588 66.70 -13.17 -15.82
#